data_AF-A0A839SFL9-F1
#
_entry.id   AF-A0A839SFL9-F1
#
_cell.length_a   1.000
_cell.length_b   1.000
_cell.length_c   1.000
_cell.angle_alpha   90.00
_cell.angle_beta   90.00
_cell.angle_gamma   90.00
#
_symmetry.space_group_name_H-M   'P 1'
#
loop_
_entity.id
_entity.type
_entity.pdbx_description
1 polymer ?
#
loop_
_entity_poly.entity_id
_entity_poly.type
_entity_poly.pdbx_seq_one_letter_code
_entity_poly.pdbx_strand_id
1 'polypeptide(L)'
;MKKLLAGFGGILTGLATFYLIYGWYNVFPWAIVALIIGYTGKNRRDGIINGAIFGYFLFLVYIYAGYKGRTDTSAMAKFILFDALFSLVGAFAGAIGAFIGNWLKGKIRK
;
A
#
# COMPACT_ATOMS: atom_id res chain seq x y z
N MET A 1 -2.81 -12.00 8.82
CA MET A 1 -2.42 -10.80 9.60
C MET A 1 -3.70 -10.08 10.02
N LYS A 2 -3.74 -9.29 11.11
CA LYS A 2 -4.94 -8.49 11.39
C LYS A 2 -5.03 -7.39 10.33
N LYS A 3 -6.19 -7.22 9.67
CA LYS A 3 -6.41 -6.23 8.59
C LYS A 3 -5.98 -4.81 8.99
N LEU A 4 -6.23 -4.43 10.24
CA LEU A 4 -5.80 -3.15 10.80
C LEU A 4 -4.28 -2.97 10.75
N LEU A 5 -3.50 -4.02 11.03
CA LEU A 5 -2.04 -3.95 10.94
C LEU A 5 -1.55 -3.75 9.50
N ALA A 6 -2.28 -4.27 8.50
CA ALA A 6 -1.95 -4.03 7.10
C ALA A 6 -2.17 -2.56 6.73
N GLY A 7 -3.28 -1.97 7.19
CA GLY A 7 -3.55 -0.55 7.01
C GLY A 7 -2.50 0.33 7.69
N PHE A 8 -2.20 0.09 8.97
CA PHE A 8 -1.15 0.80 9.70
C PHE A 8 0.22 0.64 9.05
N GLY A 9 0.56 -0.57 8.59
CA GLY A 9 1.79 -0.82 7.84
C GLY A 9 1.84 -0.01 6.54
N GLY A 10 0.72 0.13 5.85
CA GLY A 10 0.60 0.97 4.66
C GLY A 10 0.87 2.44 4.96
N ILE A 11 0.21 2.99 5.98
CA ILE A 11 0.38 4.39 6.42
C ILE A 11 1.84 4.66 6.78
N LEU A 12 2.44 3.83 7.64
CA LEU A 12 3.82 4.01 8.09
C LEU A 12 4.80 3.90 6.93
N THR A 13 4.60 2.94 6.02
CA THR A 13 5.47 2.76 4.85
C THR A 13 5.34 3.95 3.90
N GLY A 14 4.12 4.42 3.63
CA GLY A 14 3.87 5.59 2.78
C GLY A 14 4.56 6.84 3.33
N LEU A 15 4.38 7.16 4.61
CA LEU A 15 5.05 8.31 5.24
C LEU A 15 6.56 8.15 5.28
N ALA A 16 7.07 7.00 5.73
CA ALA A 16 8.50 6.77 5.84
C ALA A 16 9.19 6.90 4.48
N THR A 17 8.63 6.28 3.44
CA THR A 17 9.22 6.36 2.10
C THR A 17 9.09 7.74 1.47
N PHE A 18 8.02 8.49 1.75
CA PHE A 18 7.88 9.88 1.29
C PHE A 18 8.98 10.79 1.85
N TYR A 19 9.30 10.67 3.14
CA TYR A 19 10.28 11.56 3.80
C TYR A 19 11.73 11.07 3.68
N LEU A 20 11.96 9.76 3.58
CA LEU A 20 13.31 9.18 3.65
C LEU A 20 13.87 8.78 2.28
N ILE A 21 13.03 8.63 1.25
CA ILE A 21 13.45 8.11 -0.05
C ILE A 21 12.99 9.08 -1.14
N TYR A 22 13.95 9.50 -1.95
CA TYR A 22 13.71 10.46 -3.01
C TYR A 22 13.49 9.78 -4.36
N GLY A 23 12.56 10.30 -5.14
CA GLY A 23 12.32 9.87 -6.52
C GLY A 23 11.59 8.53 -6.61
N TRP A 24 11.96 7.72 -7.59
CA TRP A 24 11.21 6.51 -7.97
C TRP A 24 11.64 5.28 -7.15
N TYR A 25 12.70 5.41 -6.35
CA TYR A 25 13.22 4.35 -5.49
C TYR A 25 12.25 3.94 -4.37
N ASN A 26 11.26 4.77 -4.09
CA ASN A 26 10.21 4.58 -3.09
C ASN A 26 9.42 3.28 -3.33
N VAL A 27 9.33 2.87 -4.61
CA VAL A 27 8.61 1.67 -5.05
C VAL A 27 9.25 0.39 -4.50
N PHE A 28 10.58 0.35 -4.29
CA PHE A 28 11.27 -0.85 -3.81
C PHE A 28 10.78 -1.29 -2.41
N PRO A 29 10.80 -0.43 -1.37
CA PRO A 29 10.23 -0.78 -0.08
C PRO A 29 8.76 -1.18 -0.15
N TRP A 30 7.96 -0.52 -1.00
CA TRP A 30 6.53 -0.85 -1.13
C TRP A 30 6.33 -2.27 -1.64
N ALA A 31 7.07 -2.65 -2.67
CA ALA A 31 7.05 -3.99 -3.23
C ALA A 31 7.52 -5.04 -2.20
N ILE A 32 8.61 -4.75 -1.48
CA ILE A 32 9.14 -5.66 -0.44
C ILE A 32 8.09 -5.90 0.65
N VAL A 33 7.45 -4.85 1.18
CA VAL A 33 6.44 -5.01 2.23
C VAL A 33 5.21 -5.75 1.71
N ALA A 34 4.74 -5.47 0.49
CA ALA A 34 3.64 -6.20 -0.12
C ALA A 34 3.96 -7.71 -0.28
N LEU A 35 5.17 -8.04 -0.73
CA LEU A 35 5.66 -9.43 -0.82
C LEU A 35 5.68 -10.11 0.56
N ILE A 36 6.21 -9.43 1.59
CA ILE A 36 6.26 -9.95 2.97
C ILE A 36 4.84 -10.23 3.50
N ILE A 37 3.88 -9.34 3.25
CA ILE A 37 2.48 -9.54 3.64
C ILE A 37 1.91 -10.81 2.99
N GLY A 38 2.17 -11.00 1.70
CA GLY A 38 1.78 -12.21 0.96
C GLY A 38 2.40 -13.49 1.49
N TYR A 39 3.70 -13.45 1.74
CA TYR A 39 4.52 -14.57 2.21
C TYR A 39 4.14 -15.01 3.63
N THR A 40 3.92 -14.05 4.53
CA THR A 40 3.55 -14.30 5.92
C THR A 40 2.04 -14.55 6.12
N GLY A 41 1.22 -14.29 5.08
CA GLY A 41 -0.22 -14.54 5.10
C GLY A 41 -0.59 -15.99 5.45
N LYS A 42 -1.68 -16.16 6.23
CA LYS A 42 -2.15 -17.49 6.67
C LYS A 42 -2.61 -18.34 5.49
N ASN A 43 -3.38 -17.75 4.60
CA ASN A 43 -3.87 -18.36 3.37
C ASN A 43 -3.82 -17.33 2.22
N ARG A 44 -3.93 -17.79 0.97
CA ARG A 44 -3.80 -16.96 -0.22
C ARG A 44 -4.78 -15.76 -0.21
N ARG A 45 -6.04 -16.02 0.15
CA ARG A 45 -7.09 -14.99 0.20
C ARG A 45 -6.79 -13.91 1.25
N ASP A 46 -6.41 -14.29 2.46
CA ASP A 46 -6.02 -13.35 3.52
C ASP A 46 -4.79 -12.54 3.12
N GLY A 47 -3.79 -13.16 2.49
CA GLY A 47 -2.60 -12.47 1.98
C GLY A 47 -2.96 -11.39 0.96
N ILE A 48 -3.77 -11.73 -0.04
CA ILE A 48 -4.21 -10.78 -1.08
C ILE A 48 -5.03 -9.63 -0.50
N ILE A 49 -5.99 -9.92 0.39
CA ILE A 49 -6.81 -8.88 1.03
C ILE A 49 -5.94 -7.94 1.88
N ASN A 50 -5.02 -8.48 2.68
CA ASN A 50 -4.12 -7.66 3.47
C ASN A 50 -3.17 -6.84 2.58
N GLY A 51 -2.69 -7.41 1.47
CA GLY A 51 -1.90 -6.69 0.46
C GLY A 51 -2.67 -5.52 -0.16
N ALA A 52 -3.94 -5.74 -0.50
CA ALA A 52 -4.80 -4.69 -1.04
C ALA A 52 -5.03 -3.55 -0.03
N ILE A 53 -5.34 -3.89 1.23
CA ILE A 53 -5.52 -2.90 2.30
C ILE A 53 -4.22 -2.11 2.51
N PHE A 54 -3.09 -2.79 2.59
CA PHE A 54 -1.77 -2.16 2.69
C PHE A 54 -1.52 -1.18 1.54
N GLY A 55 -1.67 -1.64 0.30
CA GLY A 55 -1.41 -0.84 -0.89
C GLY A 55 -2.33 0.37 -1.00
N TYR A 56 -3.61 0.22 -0.63
CA TYR A 56 -4.57 1.32 -0.60
C TYR A 56 -4.11 2.45 0.34
N PHE A 57 -3.86 2.11 1.62
CA PHE A 57 -3.48 3.11 2.62
C PHE A 57 -2.09 3.70 2.39
N LEU A 58 -1.16 2.89 1.88
CA LEU A 58 0.15 3.36 1.48
C LEU A 58 0.04 4.46 0.42
N PHE A 59 -0.74 4.20 -0.64
CA PHE A 59 -0.83 5.12 -1.76
C PHE A 59 -1.60 6.39 -1.40
N LEU A 60 -2.70 6.24 -0.67
CA LEU A 60 -3.49 7.34 -0.10
C LEU A 60 -2.58 8.31 0.67
N VAL A 61 -1.84 7.80 1.65
CA VAL A 61 -1.02 8.66 2.51
C VAL A 61 0.18 9.24 1.76
N TYR A 62 0.76 8.49 0.83
CA TYR A 62 1.87 8.97 0.01
C TYR A 62 1.46 10.15 -0.89
N ILE A 63 0.31 10.04 -1.58
CA ILE A 63 -0.22 11.10 -2.43
C ILE A 63 -0.67 12.29 -1.59
N TYR A 64 -1.38 12.02 -0.48
CA TYR A 64 -1.81 13.06 0.46
C TYR A 64 -0.63 13.86 1.03
N ALA A 65 0.47 13.20 1.43
CA ALA A 65 1.67 13.86 1.94
C ALA A 65 2.34 14.77 0.89
N GLY A 66 2.18 14.44 -0.40
CA GLY A 66 2.68 15.24 -1.52
C GLY A 66 1.76 16.41 -1.92
N TYR A 67 0.59 16.55 -1.32
CA TYR A 67 -0.37 17.59 -1.70
C TYR A 67 0.15 18.99 -1.37
N LYS A 68 0.33 19.82 -2.40
CA LYS A 68 0.73 21.25 -2.30
C LYS A 68 -0.33 22.20 -2.87
N GLY A 69 -1.55 21.71 -3.08
CA GLY A 69 -2.65 22.48 -3.65
C GLY A 69 -3.30 23.45 -2.66
N ARG A 70 -4.38 24.09 -3.09
CA ARG A 70 -5.14 25.02 -2.24
C ARG A 70 -5.81 24.29 -1.09
N THR A 71 -5.88 24.94 0.08
CA THR A 71 -6.47 24.41 1.31
C THR A 71 -7.89 24.88 1.55
N ASP A 72 -8.53 25.50 0.54
CA ASP A 72 -9.95 25.81 0.64
C ASP A 72 -10.77 24.51 0.69
N THR A 73 -11.85 24.52 1.46
CA THR A 73 -12.65 23.33 1.79
C THR A 73 -13.14 22.61 0.52
N SER A 74 -13.49 23.38 -0.52
CA SER A 74 -14.04 22.84 -1.76
C SER A 74 -13.00 22.10 -2.60
N ALA A 75 -11.79 22.66 -2.73
CA ALA A 75 -10.69 22.03 -3.43
C ALA A 75 -10.19 20.79 -2.67
N MET A 76 -10.09 20.89 -1.34
CA MET A 76 -9.62 19.80 -0.49
C MET A 76 -10.59 18.60 -0.52
N ALA A 77 -11.91 18.84 -0.51
CA ALA A 77 -12.90 17.76 -0.63
C ALA A 77 -12.79 17.01 -1.97
N LYS A 78 -12.61 17.75 -3.09
CA LYS A 78 -12.40 17.14 -4.41
C LYS A 78 -11.10 16.34 -4.48
N PHE A 79 -10.02 16.86 -3.88
CA PHE A 79 -8.74 16.18 -3.81
C PHE A 79 -8.84 14.88 -3.00
N ILE A 80 -9.43 14.91 -1.81
CA ILE A 80 -9.61 13.72 -0.96
C ILE A 80 -10.42 12.64 -1.68
N LEU A 81 -11.50 13.04 -2.37
CA LEU A 81 -12.30 12.09 -3.15
C LEU A 81 -11.50 11.47 -4.30
N PHE A 82 -10.77 12.30 -5.04
CA PHE A 82 -9.89 11.83 -6.10
C PHE A 82 -8.83 10.86 -5.56
N ASP A 83 -8.13 11.22 -4.48
CA ASP A 83 -7.07 10.43 -3.87
C ASP A 83 -7.59 9.09 -3.33
N ALA A 84 -8.76 9.10 -2.67
CA ALA A 84 -9.42 7.88 -2.22
C ALA A 84 -9.75 6.92 -3.37
N LEU A 85 -10.24 7.44 -4.50
CA LEU A 85 -10.51 6.63 -5.69
C LEU A 85 -9.21 6.17 -6.37
N PHE A 86 -8.22 7.06 -6.47
CA PHE A 86 -6.94 6.77 -7.11
C PHE A 86 -6.12 5.75 -6.30
N SER A 87 -6.29 5.71 -4.99
CA SER A 87 -5.72 4.71 -4.08
C SER A 87 -6.15 3.28 -4.36
N LEU A 88 -7.20 3.06 -5.16
CA LEU A 88 -7.54 1.74 -5.68
C LEU A 88 -6.43 1.15 -6.57
N VAL A 89 -5.63 2.00 -7.24
CA VAL A 89 -4.44 1.56 -7.98
C VAL A 89 -3.41 0.98 -7.02
N GLY A 90 -3.17 1.65 -5.89
CA GLY A 90 -2.34 1.13 -4.81
C GLY A 90 -2.85 -0.20 -4.26
N ALA A 91 -4.17 -0.32 -4.07
CA ALA A 91 -4.80 -1.56 -3.64
C ALA A 91 -4.54 -2.71 -4.63
N PHE A 92 -4.65 -2.45 -5.94
CA PHE A 92 -4.39 -3.43 -6.97
C PHE A 92 -2.91 -3.86 -7.00
N ALA A 93 -1.98 -2.90 -6.93
CA ALA A 93 -0.54 -3.19 -6.87
C ALA A 93 -0.17 -3.99 -5.61
N GLY A 94 -0.70 -3.61 -4.45
CA GLY A 94 -0.49 -4.34 -3.19
C GLY A 94 -1.06 -5.75 -3.22
N ALA A 95 -2.23 -5.95 -3.85
CA ALA A 95 -2.82 -7.27 -4.07
C ALA A 95 -1.92 -8.16 -4.95
N ILE A 96 -1.36 -7.61 -6.04
CA ILE A 96 -0.42 -8.33 -6.91
C ILE A 96 0.85 -8.71 -6.14
N GLY A 97 1.46 -7.76 -5.42
CA GLY A 97 2.66 -8.03 -4.63
C GLY A 97 2.43 -9.12 -3.58
N ALA A 98 1.32 -9.05 -2.84
CA ALA A 98 0.98 -10.08 -1.87
C ALA A 98 0.63 -11.44 -2.52
N PHE A 99 0.04 -11.44 -3.71
CA PHE A 99 -0.18 -12.67 -4.46
C PHE A 99 1.16 -13.34 -4.82
N ILE A 100 2.12 -12.57 -5.35
CA ILE A 100 3.47 -13.06 -5.69
C ILE A 100 4.16 -13.58 -4.43
N GLY A 101 4.12 -12.85 -3.32
CA GLY A 101 4.71 -13.28 -2.05
C GLY A 101 4.12 -14.60 -1.54
N ASN A 102 2.81 -14.78 -1.67
CA ASN A 102 2.14 -16.02 -1.31
C ASN A 102 2.55 -17.19 -2.22
N TRP A 103 2.71 -16.94 -3.53
CA TRP A 103 3.18 -17.94 -4.49
C TRP A 103 4.61 -18.40 -4.20
N LEU A 104 5.51 -17.47 -3.84
CA LEU A 104 6.88 -17.79 -3.42
C LEU A 104 6.91 -18.69 -2.19
N LYS A 105 6.05 -18.41 -1.20
CA LYS A 105 5.87 -19.29 -0.02
C LYS A 105 5.53 -20.72 -0.40
N GLY A 106 4.63 -20.89 -1.38
CA GLY A 106 4.21 -22.19 -1.88
C GLY A 106 5.32 -22.97 -2.61
N LYS A 107 6.26 -22.26 -3.26
CA LYS A 107 7.43 -22.88 -3.90
C LYS A 107 8.49 -23.33 -2.89
N ILE A 108 8.73 -22.56 -1.85
CA ILE A 108 9.79 -22.84 -0.85
C ILE A 108 9.39 -23.98 0.09
N ARG A 109 8.09 -24.18 0.32
CA ARG A 109 7.57 -25.25 1.19
C ARG A 109 7.33 -26.59 0.48
N LYS A 110 7.55 -26.63 -0.84
CA LYS A 110 7.58 -27.88 -1.62
C LYS A 110 9.01 -28.37 -1.68
#